data_AF-A0A969PEY8-F1
#
_entry.id   AF-A0A969PEY8-F1
#
_cell.length_a   1.000
_cell.length_b   1.000
_cell.length_c   1.000
_cell.angle_alpha   90.00
_cell.angle_beta   90.00
_cell.angle_gamma   90.00
#
_symmetry.space_group_name_H-M   'P 1'
#
loop_
_entity.id
_entity.type
_entity.pdbx_description
1 polymer ?
#
loop_
_entity_poly.entity_id
_entity_poly.type
_entity_poly.pdbx_seq_one_letter_code
_entity_poly.pdbx_strand_id
1 'polypeptide(L)'
;MSNKSLQSVESNSSKILPPVSFQQPKQPIQEIAYKFIDYPDFQQNKQLQSIIDDVVNFARNKNLSTEEISISLIDVNKGEIAGYQENKLRFPASVAKLFWMVALYGQFESSILQEPGMFDGDLDKMIQESDNEATSRIIDYITDTRSGSELKGIQYQNWLYKRTWINRFFKKQVIKELISAIKLFQFLQR
;
A
#
# COMPACT_ATOMS: atom_id res chain seq x y z
N MET A 1 56.25 22.54 9.24
CA MET A 1 55.47 21.28 9.27
C MET A 1 54.36 21.46 10.30
N SER A 2 53.12 21.62 9.85
CA SER A 2 51.98 21.94 10.72
C SER A 2 50.95 20.82 10.60
N ASN A 3 50.74 20.10 11.69
CA ASN A 3 49.76 19.03 11.82
C ASN A 3 48.35 19.63 11.80
N LYS A 4 47.57 19.35 10.74
CA LYS A 4 46.12 19.50 10.77
C LYS A 4 45.51 18.23 11.36
N SER A 5 44.86 18.36 12.51
CA SER A 5 44.07 17.29 13.10
C SER A 5 42.82 17.02 12.26
N LEU A 6 42.51 15.73 12.10
CA LEU A 6 41.27 15.24 11.53
C LEU A 6 40.13 15.54 12.52
N GLN A 7 39.21 16.42 12.15
CA GLN A 7 37.95 16.58 12.84
C GLN A 7 37.02 15.42 12.46
N SER A 8 36.55 14.70 13.48
CA SER A 8 35.54 13.65 13.39
C SER A 8 34.21 14.22 12.90
N VAL A 9 33.67 13.63 11.84
CA VAL A 9 32.30 13.88 11.38
C VAL A 9 31.34 13.22 12.36
N GLU A 10 30.67 14.03 13.17
CA GLU A 10 29.58 13.57 14.05
C GLU A 10 28.41 13.06 13.20
N SER A 11 28.01 11.81 13.46
CA SER A 11 26.83 11.17 12.89
C SER A 11 25.58 11.89 13.36
N ASN A 12 24.90 12.58 12.45
CA ASN A 12 23.61 13.21 12.71
C ASN A 12 22.56 12.12 12.98
N SER A 13 22.19 12.00 14.25
CA SER A 13 21.16 11.11 14.76
C SER A 13 19.80 11.41 14.14
N SER A 14 19.10 10.36 13.73
CA SER A 14 17.75 10.40 13.17
C SER A 14 16.79 11.13 14.12
N LYS A 15 16.45 12.39 13.79
CA LYS A 15 15.38 13.13 14.46
C LYS A 15 14.05 12.42 14.18
N ILE A 16 13.55 11.70 15.18
CA ILE A 16 12.17 11.21 15.19
C ILE A 16 11.27 12.45 15.26
N LEU A 17 10.54 12.72 14.17
CA LEU A 17 9.56 13.80 14.14
C LEU A 17 8.44 13.53 15.15
N PRO A 18 7.96 14.55 15.88
CA PRO A 18 6.88 14.38 16.84
C PRO A 18 5.58 13.97 16.12
N PRO A 19 4.66 13.27 16.80
CA PRO A 19 3.36 12.94 16.24
C PRO A 19 2.59 14.24 15.95
N VAL A 20 2.30 14.47 14.67
CA VAL A 20 1.53 15.63 14.21
C VAL A 20 0.06 15.43 14.62
N SER A 21 -0.48 16.38 15.36
CA SER A 21 -1.91 16.41 15.72
C SER A 21 -2.76 16.72 14.48
N PHE A 22 -3.68 15.81 14.14
CA PHE A 22 -4.61 15.96 13.03
C PHE A 22 -5.77 16.88 13.43
N GLN A 23 -5.89 18.05 12.81
CA GLN A 23 -7.13 18.82 12.82
C GLN A 23 -8.05 18.26 11.73
N GLN A 24 -9.21 17.74 12.10
CA GLN A 24 -10.21 17.27 11.14
C GLN A 24 -10.76 18.45 10.32
N PRO A 25 -10.85 18.35 8.99
CA PRO A 25 -11.44 19.39 8.17
C PRO A 25 -12.95 19.57 8.46
N LYS A 26 -13.43 20.79 8.19
CA LYS A 26 -14.74 21.32 8.63
C LYS A 26 -15.99 20.74 7.95
N GLN A 27 -15.87 19.79 7.02
CA GLN A 27 -17.00 19.11 6.38
C GLN A 27 -16.60 17.65 6.12
N PRO A 28 -17.32 16.65 6.66
CA PRO A 28 -17.02 15.25 6.36
C PRO A 28 -17.41 15.00 4.90
N ILE A 29 -16.42 14.62 4.08
CA ILE A 29 -16.69 13.88 2.85
C ILE A 29 -17.51 12.66 3.27
N GLN A 30 -18.49 12.24 2.47
CA GLN A 30 -19.22 11.00 2.74
C GLN A 30 -18.25 9.83 2.61
N GLU A 31 -17.58 9.48 3.72
CA GLU A 31 -16.60 8.40 3.74
C GLU A 31 -17.35 7.07 3.80
N ILE A 32 -17.26 6.31 2.71
CA ILE A 32 -17.66 4.91 2.71
C ILE A 32 -16.51 4.06 3.26
N ALA A 33 -16.87 2.87 3.74
CA ALA A 33 -15.91 1.88 4.22
C ALA A 33 -16.07 0.59 3.41
N TYR A 34 -14.97 -0.12 3.23
CA TYR A 34 -14.96 -1.44 2.64
C TYR A 34 -15.83 -2.40 3.48
N LYS A 35 -16.80 -3.05 2.82
CA LYS A 35 -17.67 -4.04 3.42
C LYS A 35 -16.92 -5.37 3.50
N PHE A 36 -16.41 -5.69 4.68
CA PHE A 36 -15.79 -7.00 4.91
C PHE A 36 -16.86 -8.09 4.89
N ILE A 37 -16.65 -9.09 4.03
CA ILE A 37 -17.27 -10.41 4.16
C ILE A 37 -16.38 -11.21 5.12
N ASP A 38 -16.98 -12.08 5.92
CA ASP A 38 -16.25 -12.94 6.85
C ASP A 38 -15.07 -13.62 6.14
N TYR A 39 -13.92 -13.66 6.81
CA TYR A 39 -12.74 -14.31 6.26
C TYR A 39 -13.02 -15.82 6.10
N PRO A 40 -12.67 -16.42 4.95
CA PRO A 40 -12.75 -17.87 4.83
C PRO A 40 -11.85 -18.51 5.88
N ASP A 41 -12.38 -19.50 6.60
CA ASP A 41 -11.61 -20.29 7.55
C ASP A 41 -10.76 -21.33 6.79
N PHE A 42 -9.61 -20.89 6.30
CA PHE A 42 -8.73 -21.74 5.51
C PHE A 42 -8.04 -22.80 6.37
N GLN A 43 -8.12 -24.06 5.92
CA GLN A 43 -7.49 -25.19 6.58
C GLN A 43 -6.05 -25.40 6.07
N GLN A 44 -5.12 -25.68 6.98
CA GLN A 44 -3.73 -25.96 6.59
C GLN A 44 -3.62 -27.27 5.82
N ASN A 45 -2.90 -27.28 4.69
CA ASN A 45 -2.76 -28.45 3.84
C ASN A 45 -1.28 -28.85 3.60
N LYS A 46 -0.97 -30.13 3.85
CA LYS A 46 0.39 -30.68 3.74
C LYS A 46 0.92 -30.75 2.30
N GLN A 47 0.04 -30.97 1.32
CA GLN A 47 0.44 -30.99 -0.10
C GLN A 47 0.80 -29.59 -0.58
N LEU A 48 -0.01 -28.57 -0.22
CA LEU A 48 0.32 -27.18 -0.49
C LEU A 48 1.63 -26.77 0.19
N GLN A 49 1.85 -27.21 1.44
CA GLN A 49 3.11 -26.97 2.15
C GLN A 49 4.30 -27.59 1.42
N SER A 50 4.18 -28.81 0.90
CA SER A 50 5.27 -29.46 0.14
C SER A 50 5.67 -28.63 -1.09
N ILE A 51 4.71 -28.04 -1.81
CA ILE A 51 5.01 -27.17 -2.96
C ILE A 51 5.79 -25.93 -2.51
N ILE A 52 5.38 -25.31 -1.40
CA ILE A 52 6.08 -24.15 -0.83
C ILE A 52 7.50 -24.54 -0.40
N ASP A 53 7.65 -25.67 0.29
CA ASP A 53 8.94 -26.17 0.75
C ASP A 53 9.88 -26.42 -0.43
N ASP A 54 9.38 -26.97 -1.55
CA ASP A 54 10.16 -27.18 -2.76
C ASP A 54 10.67 -25.86 -3.36
N VAL A 55 9.84 -24.81 -3.38
CA VAL A 55 10.24 -23.46 -3.84
C VAL A 55 11.31 -22.85 -2.92
N VAL A 56 11.12 -22.96 -1.61
CA VAL A 56 12.08 -22.45 -0.61
C VAL A 56 13.40 -23.22 -0.69
N ASN A 57 13.35 -24.54 -0.84
CA ASN A 57 14.51 -25.40 -1.02
C ASN A 57 15.24 -25.08 -2.32
N PHE A 58 14.51 -24.82 -3.42
CA PHE A 58 15.10 -24.39 -4.67
C PHE A 58 15.90 -23.09 -4.51
N ALA A 59 15.33 -22.08 -3.85
CA ALA A 59 16.03 -20.82 -3.56
C ALA A 59 17.29 -21.06 -2.71
N ARG A 60 17.18 -21.87 -1.65
CA ARG A 60 18.31 -22.23 -0.79
C ARG A 60 19.42 -22.93 -1.56
N ASN A 61 19.07 -23.89 -2.42
CA ASN A 61 20.03 -24.63 -3.26
C ASN A 61 20.72 -23.74 -4.31
N LYS A 62 20.14 -22.59 -4.63
CA LYS A 62 20.74 -21.54 -5.46
C LYS A 62 21.56 -20.52 -4.65
N ASN A 63 21.77 -20.75 -3.35
CA ASN A 63 22.42 -19.81 -2.42
C ASN A 63 21.72 -18.44 -2.36
N LEU A 64 20.40 -18.40 -2.58
CA LEU A 64 19.60 -17.19 -2.45
C LEU A 64 19.08 -17.04 -1.01
N SER A 65 18.91 -15.80 -0.56
CA SER A 65 18.35 -15.51 0.77
C SER A 65 16.89 -15.96 0.83
N THR A 66 16.57 -16.81 1.80
CA THR A 66 15.18 -17.22 2.08
C THR A 66 14.49 -16.27 3.07
N GLU A 67 15.26 -15.45 3.80
CA GLU A 67 14.73 -14.44 4.73
C GLU A 67 13.95 -13.32 4.06
N GLU A 68 14.22 -13.09 2.77
CA GLU A 68 13.60 -12.05 1.95
C GLU A 68 12.31 -12.53 1.26
N ILE A 69 12.00 -13.82 1.34
CA ILE A 69 10.88 -14.44 0.63
C ILE A 69 9.72 -14.67 1.61
N SER A 70 8.51 -14.34 1.16
CA SER A 70 7.25 -14.73 1.81
C SER A 70 6.33 -15.33 0.76
N ILE A 71 5.68 -16.45 1.08
CA ILE A 71 4.81 -17.19 0.16
C ILE A 71 3.51 -17.53 0.89
N SER A 72 2.38 -17.32 0.25
CA SER A 72 1.08 -17.88 0.64
C SER A 72 0.51 -18.60 -0.57
N LEU A 73 0.08 -19.84 -0.39
CA LEU A 73 -0.57 -20.63 -1.43
C LEU A 73 -1.95 -21.04 -0.94
N ILE A 74 -2.99 -20.68 -1.71
CA ILE A 74 -4.39 -20.92 -1.36
C ILE A 74 -5.04 -21.76 -2.45
N ASP A 75 -5.66 -22.88 -2.07
CA ASP A 75 -6.65 -23.58 -2.90
C ASP A 75 -8.05 -23.06 -2.55
N VAL A 76 -8.54 -22.14 -3.39
CA VAL A 76 -9.83 -21.47 -3.17
C VAL A 76 -11.00 -22.44 -3.24
N ASN A 77 -10.90 -23.52 -4.02
CA ASN A 77 -12.00 -24.48 -4.19
C ASN A 77 -12.19 -25.35 -2.95
N LYS A 78 -11.09 -25.64 -2.25
CA LYS A 78 -11.10 -26.49 -1.05
C LYS A 78 -11.07 -25.72 0.25
N GLY A 79 -10.85 -24.40 0.20
CA GLY A 79 -10.63 -23.61 1.39
C GLY A 79 -9.36 -24.05 2.13
N GLU A 80 -8.29 -24.35 1.39
CA GLU A 80 -7.03 -24.80 1.97
C GLU A 80 -5.92 -23.75 1.76
N ILE A 81 -4.96 -23.70 2.69
CA ILE A 81 -3.82 -22.78 2.64
C ILE A 81 -2.54 -23.46 3.11
N ALA A 82 -1.41 -22.94 2.65
CA ALA A 82 -0.10 -23.13 3.27
C ALA A 82 0.74 -21.85 3.12
N GLY A 83 1.81 -21.72 3.91
CA GLY A 83 2.62 -20.51 3.91
C GLY A 83 4.09 -20.73 4.27
N TYR A 84 4.92 -19.78 3.84
CA TYR A 84 6.28 -19.58 4.34
C TYR A 84 6.48 -18.09 4.61
N GLN A 85 6.72 -17.71 5.87
CA GLN A 85 6.80 -16.30 6.31
C GLN A 85 5.60 -15.46 5.83
N GLU A 86 4.41 -16.08 5.72
CA GLU A 86 3.18 -15.50 5.18
C GLU A 86 2.65 -14.33 6.01
N ASN A 87 2.94 -14.33 7.32
CA ASN A 87 2.55 -13.24 8.23
C ASN A 87 3.62 -12.14 8.35
N LYS A 88 4.74 -12.23 7.60
CA LYS A 88 5.82 -11.24 7.65
C LYS A 88 5.52 -10.11 6.67
N LEU A 89 5.47 -8.88 7.19
CA LEU A 89 5.19 -7.70 6.40
C LEU A 89 6.28 -7.46 5.33
N ARG A 90 5.84 -7.25 4.09
CA ARG A 90 6.69 -6.92 2.94
C ARG A 90 6.26 -5.62 2.30
N PHE A 91 7.20 -4.96 1.61
CA PHE A 91 6.89 -3.78 0.84
C PHE A 91 6.06 -4.18 -0.41
N PRO A 92 4.84 -3.65 -0.60
CA PRO A 92 3.92 -4.18 -1.62
C PRO A 92 4.19 -3.69 -3.05
N ALA A 93 5.01 -2.65 -3.24
CA ALA A 93 5.22 -2.02 -4.55
C ALA A 93 3.89 -1.77 -5.29
N SER A 94 3.81 -2.07 -6.58
CA SER A 94 2.60 -1.88 -7.41
C SER A 94 1.42 -2.77 -7.04
N VAL A 95 1.56 -3.78 -6.18
CA VAL A 95 0.42 -4.58 -5.68
C VAL A 95 -0.61 -3.69 -4.97
N ALA A 96 -0.17 -2.57 -4.38
CA ALA A 96 -1.05 -1.58 -3.77
C ALA A 96 -2.14 -1.02 -4.73
N LYS A 97 -1.89 -1.02 -6.04
CA LYS A 97 -2.84 -0.54 -7.06
C LYS A 97 -4.14 -1.35 -7.10
N LEU A 98 -4.10 -2.64 -6.73
CA LEU A 98 -5.30 -3.45 -6.58
C LEU A 98 -6.22 -2.91 -5.49
N PHE A 99 -5.67 -2.46 -4.37
CA PHE A 99 -6.45 -1.87 -3.28
C PHE A 99 -7.03 -0.51 -3.66
N TRP A 100 -6.31 0.27 -4.47
CA TRP A 100 -6.82 1.55 -4.98
C TRP A 100 -7.94 1.34 -6.00
N MET A 101 -7.83 0.32 -6.85
CA MET A 101 -8.91 -0.10 -7.73
C MET A 101 -10.15 -0.52 -6.93
N VAL A 102 -9.99 -1.32 -5.86
CA VAL A 102 -11.10 -1.70 -4.98
C VAL A 102 -11.76 -0.46 -4.33
N ALA A 103 -10.98 0.53 -3.92
CA ALA A 103 -11.52 1.78 -3.38
C ALA A 103 -12.32 2.58 -4.42
N LEU A 104 -11.85 2.63 -5.68
CA LEU A 104 -12.59 3.23 -6.79
C LEU A 104 -13.93 2.51 -7.02
N TYR A 105 -13.92 1.18 -7.12
CA TYR A 105 -15.14 0.41 -7.31
C TYR A 105 -16.10 0.51 -6.12
N GLY A 106 -15.59 0.63 -4.90
CA GLY A 106 -16.42 0.92 -3.72
C GLY A 106 -17.21 2.22 -3.86
N GLN A 107 -16.64 3.24 -4.51
CA GLN A 107 -17.37 4.49 -4.77
C GLN A 107 -18.46 4.35 -5.83
N PHE A 108 -18.24 3.54 -6.86
CA PHE A 108 -19.29 3.19 -7.83
C PHE A 108 -20.43 2.40 -7.16
N GLU A 109 -20.10 1.38 -6.36
CA GLU A 109 -21.08 0.59 -5.62
C GLU A 109 -21.92 1.47 -4.68
N SER A 110 -21.32 2.53 -4.14
CA SER A 110 -21.98 3.48 -3.23
C SER A 110 -22.67 4.64 -3.96
N SER A 111 -22.70 4.65 -5.30
CA SER A 111 -23.26 5.73 -6.14
C SER A 111 -22.64 7.12 -5.91
N ILE A 112 -21.47 7.19 -5.27
CA ILE A 112 -20.70 8.44 -5.13
C ILE A 112 -20.13 8.82 -6.49
N LEU A 113 -19.59 7.84 -7.20
CA LEU A 113 -19.22 7.95 -8.60
C LEU A 113 -20.26 7.24 -9.46
N GLN A 114 -20.59 7.79 -10.62
CA GLN A 114 -21.71 7.32 -11.45
C GLN A 114 -21.32 7.04 -12.90
N GLU A 115 -20.09 7.40 -13.31
CA GLU A 115 -19.61 7.25 -14.69
C GLU A 115 -18.38 6.32 -14.73
N PRO A 116 -18.56 4.98 -14.66
CA PRO A 116 -17.43 4.04 -14.67
C PRO A 116 -16.50 4.21 -15.88
N GLY A 117 -17.08 4.44 -17.07
CA GLY A 117 -16.33 4.58 -18.33
C GLY A 117 -15.37 5.77 -18.36
N MET A 118 -15.49 6.74 -17.44
CA MET A 118 -14.53 7.83 -17.29
C MET A 118 -13.11 7.32 -16.96
N PHE A 119 -13.00 6.14 -16.35
CA PHE A 119 -11.73 5.62 -15.83
C PHE A 119 -11.13 4.51 -16.66
N ASP A 120 -11.80 4.00 -17.70
CA ASP A 120 -11.36 2.82 -18.46
C ASP A 120 -9.90 2.94 -18.92
N GLY A 121 -9.54 4.07 -19.55
CA GLY A 121 -8.17 4.29 -20.05
C GLY A 121 -7.11 4.41 -18.94
N ASP A 122 -7.47 4.95 -17.77
CA ASP A 122 -6.55 5.05 -16.64
C ASP A 122 -6.47 3.73 -15.85
N LEU A 123 -7.56 2.97 -15.79
CA LEU A 123 -7.62 1.64 -15.19
C LEU A 123 -6.79 0.64 -15.99
N ASP A 124 -6.92 0.66 -17.32
CA ASP A 124 -6.11 -0.18 -18.21
C ASP A 124 -4.62 0.09 -18.01
N LYS A 125 -4.20 1.36 -18.03
CA LYS A 125 -2.80 1.72 -17.78
C LYS A 125 -2.33 1.37 -16.37
N MET A 126 -3.15 1.61 -15.35
CA MET A 126 -2.81 1.30 -13.96
C MET A 126 -2.62 -0.21 -13.73
N ILE A 127 -3.49 -1.05 -14.29
CA ILE A 127 -3.51 -2.48 -14.00
C ILE A 127 -2.66 -3.28 -14.98
N GLN A 128 -2.73 -2.98 -16.27
CA GLN A 128 -2.01 -3.73 -17.31
C GLN A 128 -0.55 -3.28 -17.43
N GLU A 129 -0.29 -1.97 -17.31
CA GLU A 129 1.05 -1.39 -17.50
C GLU A 129 1.69 -0.94 -16.17
N SER A 130 0.98 -1.04 -15.05
CA SER A 130 1.44 -0.53 -13.75
C SER A 130 1.81 0.97 -13.80
N ASP A 131 1.17 1.75 -14.68
CA ASP A 131 1.49 3.17 -14.92
C ASP A 131 1.18 4.04 -13.69
N ASN A 132 2.19 4.78 -13.23
CA ASN A 132 2.09 5.57 -12.01
C ASN A 132 1.28 6.86 -12.20
N GLU A 133 1.23 7.42 -13.41
CA GLU A 133 0.51 8.67 -13.69
C GLU A 133 -1.00 8.45 -13.77
N ALA A 134 -1.43 7.40 -14.46
CA ALA A 134 -2.81 6.93 -14.47
C ALA A 134 -3.29 6.59 -13.05
N THR A 135 -2.44 5.90 -12.30
CA THR A 135 -2.69 5.63 -10.87
C THR A 135 -2.88 6.93 -10.08
N SER A 136 -1.99 7.90 -10.28
CA SER A 136 -2.04 9.19 -9.59
C SER A 136 -3.34 9.94 -9.86
N ARG A 137 -3.81 9.94 -11.11
CA ARG A 137 -5.10 10.54 -11.53
C ARG A 137 -6.31 9.84 -10.89
N ILE A 138 -6.34 8.51 -10.87
CA ILE A 138 -7.39 7.76 -10.19
C ILE A 138 -7.44 8.13 -8.71
N ILE A 139 -6.29 8.12 -8.03
CA ILE A 139 -6.22 8.44 -6.59
C ILE A 139 -6.64 9.90 -6.36
N ASP A 140 -6.20 10.83 -7.21
CA ASP A 140 -6.60 12.25 -7.15
C ASP A 140 -8.11 12.39 -7.16
N TYR A 141 -8.76 11.69 -8.09
CA TYR A 141 -10.20 11.73 -8.24
C TYR A 141 -10.93 11.15 -7.03
N ILE A 142 -10.60 9.93 -6.61
CA ILE A 142 -11.33 9.26 -5.52
C ILE A 142 -11.07 9.90 -4.15
N THR A 143 -10.00 10.68 -4.00
CA THR A 143 -9.69 11.38 -2.74
C THR A 143 -10.02 12.87 -2.75
N ASP A 144 -10.51 13.42 -3.87
CA ASP A 144 -10.68 14.87 -4.05
C ASP A 144 -9.40 15.65 -3.71
N THR A 145 -8.29 15.16 -4.28
CA THR A 145 -6.96 15.77 -4.19
C THR A 145 -6.35 16.01 -5.56
N ARG A 146 -5.19 16.67 -5.58
CA ARG A 146 -4.38 16.84 -6.79
C ARG A 146 -2.92 16.53 -6.47
N SER A 147 -2.30 15.68 -7.28
CA SER A 147 -0.87 15.39 -7.31
C SER A 147 -0.09 16.54 -7.99
N GLY A 148 1.18 16.71 -7.63
CA GLY A 148 2.07 17.68 -8.28
C GLY A 148 2.68 18.68 -7.29
N SER A 149 2.28 19.95 -7.38
CA SER A 149 2.94 21.08 -6.69
C SER A 149 3.11 20.88 -5.19
N GLU A 150 4.25 21.35 -4.65
CA GLU A 150 4.54 21.31 -3.22
C GLU A 150 3.48 22.08 -2.40
N LEU A 151 2.85 21.39 -1.44
CA LEU A 151 1.92 21.99 -0.48
C LEU A 151 2.61 22.18 0.88
N LYS A 152 2.23 23.22 1.62
CA LYS A 152 2.80 23.53 2.95
C LYS A 152 1.72 23.80 3.99
N GLY A 153 2.09 23.64 5.27
CA GLY A 153 1.23 23.95 6.41
C GLY A 153 -0.16 23.31 6.30
N ILE A 154 -1.20 24.11 6.49
CA ILE A 154 -2.59 23.65 6.52
C ILE A 154 -3.06 23.02 5.19
N GLN A 155 -2.55 23.50 4.05
CA GLN A 155 -2.92 22.96 2.74
C GLN A 155 -2.43 21.52 2.59
N TYR A 156 -1.18 21.27 3.01
CA TYR A 156 -0.64 19.91 3.02
C TYR A 156 -1.40 19.00 3.98
N GLN A 157 -1.76 19.48 5.17
CA GLN A 157 -2.53 18.67 6.13
C GLN A 157 -3.93 18.31 5.60
N ASN A 158 -4.62 19.26 4.97
CA ASN A 158 -5.91 19.00 4.33
C ASN A 158 -5.78 18.00 3.18
N TRP A 159 -4.79 18.19 2.31
CA TRP A 159 -4.49 17.27 1.23
C TRP A 159 -4.18 15.87 1.77
N LEU A 160 -3.33 15.75 2.79
CA LEU A 160 -2.93 14.48 3.38
C LEU A 160 -4.13 13.77 4.02
N TYR A 161 -4.98 14.50 4.74
CA TYR A 161 -6.18 13.93 5.34
C TYR A 161 -7.11 13.34 4.28
N LYS A 162 -7.34 14.07 3.19
CA LYS A 162 -8.12 13.61 2.04
C LYS A 162 -7.46 12.42 1.34
N ARG A 163 -6.17 12.54 0.99
CA ARG A 163 -5.38 11.51 0.30
C ARG A 163 -5.34 10.19 1.08
N THR A 164 -5.30 10.27 2.40
CA THR A 164 -5.29 9.10 3.29
C THR A 164 -6.68 8.53 3.56
N TRP A 165 -7.74 9.03 2.92
CA TRP A 165 -9.07 8.42 2.96
C TRP A 165 -9.03 6.95 2.54
N ILE A 166 -8.21 6.59 1.54
CA ILE A 166 -8.04 5.19 1.12
C ILE A 166 -7.57 4.29 2.28
N ASN A 167 -6.77 4.81 3.21
CA ASN A 167 -6.39 4.10 4.44
C ASN A 167 -7.50 4.03 5.48
N ARG A 168 -8.55 4.83 5.36
CA ARG A 168 -9.72 4.75 6.24
C ARG A 168 -10.84 3.92 5.60
N PHE A 169 -10.86 3.88 4.26
CA PHE A 169 -11.75 3.06 3.46
C PHE A 169 -11.57 1.58 3.84
N PHE A 170 -10.33 1.10 3.88
CA PHE A 170 -10.04 -0.19 4.51
C PHE A 170 -10.08 -0.01 6.05
N LYS A 171 -10.63 -0.97 6.82
CA LYS A 171 -10.60 -0.88 8.30
C LYS A 171 -9.16 -1.04 8.81
N LYS A 172 -8.86 -0.39 9.95
CA LYS A 172 -7.53 -0.33 10.60
C LYS A 172 -6.82 -1.69 10.77
N GLN A 173 -7.56 -2.80 10.87
CA GLN A 173 -6.98 -4.15 11.00
C GLN A 173 -6.32 -4.67 9.71
N VAL A 174 -6.79 -4.25 8.53
CA VAL A 174 -6.13 -4.55 7.23
C VAL A 174 -4.86 -3.71 7.01
N ILE A 175 -4.71 -2.65 7.81
CA ILE A 175 -3.79 -1.53 7.53
C ILE A 175 -2.78 -1.41 8.65
N LYS A 176 -2.15 -2.52 9.02
CA LYS A 176 -0.74 -2.43 9.41
C LYS A 176 0.19 -2.51 8.20
N GLU A 177 -0.31 -3.00 7.06
CA GLU A 177 0.53 -3.43 5.93
C GLU A 177 0.56 -2.40 4.77
N LEU A 178 -0.57 -1.71 4.50
CA LEU A 178 -0.70 -0.70 3.44
C LEU A 178 -0.04 0.66 3.74
N ILE A 179 0.21 0.98 5.02
CA ILE A 179 0.69 2.31 5.46
C ILE A 179 2.04 2.68 4.81
N SER A 180 2.88 1.69 4.50
CA SER A 180 4.19 1.92 3.87
C SER A 180 4.11 2.30 2.39
N ALA A 181 3.07 1.85 1.66
CA ALA A 181 2.94 2.09 0.22
C ALA A 181 2.61 3.55 -0.12
N ILE A 182 1.78 4.20 0.70
CA ILE A 182 1.36 5.59 0.48
C ILE A 182 2.50 6.58 0.75
N LYS A 183 3.39 6.28 1.70
CA LYS A 183 4.59 7.08 1.92
C LYS A 183 5.53 7.08 0.70
N LEU A 184 5.53 6.02 -0.12
CA LEU A 184 6.35 5.96 -1.34
C LEU A 184 5.69 6.68 -2.53
N PHE A 185 4.36 6.62 -2.67
CA PHE A 185 3.67 7.39 -3.72
C PHE A 185 3.80 8.91 -3.55
N GLN A 186 4.05 9.38 -2.33
CA GLN A 186 4.44 10.77 -2.04
C GLN A 186 5.83 11.14 -2.58
N PHE A 187 6.71 10.16 -2.81
CA PHE A 187 8.09 10.37 -3.27
C PHE A 187 8.25 10.22 -4.79
N LEU A 188 7.42 9.39 -5.44
CA LEU A 188 7.50 9.11 -6.88
C LEU A 188 6.90 10.21 -7.79
N GLN A 189 6.55 11.36 -7.21
CA GLN A 189 6.01 12.54 -7.90
C GLN A 189 6.90 13.78 -7.70
N ARG A 190 8.19 13.57 -7.34
CA ARG A 190 9.23 14.59 -7.29
C ARG A 190 10.21 14.44 -8.43
#